data_AF-A0A0B5D6M4-F1
#
_entry.id   AF-A0A0B5D6M4-F1
#
_cell.length_a   1.000
_cell.length_b   1.000
_cell.length_c   1.000
_cell.angle_alpha   90.00
_cell.angle_beta   90.00
_cell.angle_gamma   90.00
#
_symmetry.space_group_name_H-M   'P 1'
#
loop_
_entity.id
_entity.type
_entity.pdbx_description
1 polymer ?
#
loop_
_entity_poly.entity_id
_entity_poly.type
_entity_poly.pdbx_seq_one_letter_code
_entity_poly.pdbx_strand_id
1 'polypeptide(L)'
;VNEMILADMEVKGEMRKALVHFDRNGFAYTLDRVTGELLVAEKYDPAVNWATHIDMETGRPQVVSRYSTHQNGPDVNTTGVCPAALGSKDQQPAAYSPRTGLFYVPTNHV
;
A
#
# COMPACT_ATOMS: atom_id res chain seq x y z
N VAL A 1 -4.26 -7.15 -12.27
CA VAL A 1 -5.62 -6.79 -11.78
C VAL A 1 -5.51 -5.56 -10.89
N ASN A 2 -4.59 -5.53 -9.92
CA ASN A 2 -4.06 -4.27 -9.37
C ASN A 2 -2.76 -3.91 -10.14
N GLU A 3 -2.60 -2.64 -10.53
CA GLU A 3 -1.63 -2.13 -11.49
C GLU A 3 -0.28 -1.71 -10.88
N MET A 4 0.73 -1.60 -11.74
CA MET A 4 2.04 -1.04 -11.41
C MET A 4 2.29 0.18 -12.29
N ILE A 5 2.26 1.38 -11.72
CA ILE A 5 2.44 2.62 -12.48
C ILE A 5 3.92 2.96 -12.52
N LEU A 6 4.49 3.03 -13.72
CA LEU A 6 5.88 3.45 -13.90
C LEU A 6 5.93 4.98 -14.07
N ALA A 7 6.75 5.63 -13.26
CA ALA A 7 6.94 7.08 -13.30
C ALA A 7 8.41 7.42 -13.06
N ASP A 8 8.93 8.40 -13.80
CA ASP A 8 10.18 9.06 -13.45
C ASP A 8 9.79 10.27 -12.59
N MET A 9 10.08 10.21 -11.29
CA MET A 9 9.64 11.21 -10.33
C MET A 9 10.65 11.40 -9.21
N GLU A 10 10.59 12.55 -8.55
CA GLU A 10 11.39 12.84 -7.38
C GLU A 10 10.85 12.07 -6.17
N VAL A 11 11.73 11.33 -5.49
CA VAL A 11 11.44 10.60 -4.25
C VAL A 11 12.48 11.03 -3.23
N LYS A 12 12.05 11.68 -2.15
CA LYS A 12 12.92 12.18 -1.07
C LYS A 12 14.08 13.07 -1.56
N GLY A 13 13.85 13.92 -2.57
CA GLY A 13 14.87 14.84 -3.10
C GLY A 13 15.65 14.33 -4.31
N GLU A 14 15.46 13.06 -4.71
CA GLU A 14 16.23 12.44 -5.78
C GLU A 14 15.31 11.97 -6.91
N MET A 15 15.71 12.22 -8.17
CA MET A 15 15.00 11.66 -9.32
C MET A 15 15.19 10.15 -9.40
N ARG A 16 14.09 9.40 -9.31
CA ARG A 16 14.08 7.93 -9.33
C ARG A 16 13.30 7.40 -10.52
N LYS A 17 13.77 6.26 -11.03
CA LYS A 17 13.01 5.42 -11.95
C LYS A 17 12.00 4.61 -11.14
N ALA A 18 10.89 5.22 -10.76
CA ALA A 18 9.95 4.62 -9.82
C ALA A 18 8.95 3.66 -10.48
N LEU A 19 8.49 2.71 -9.67
CA LEU A 19 7.27 1.92 -9.83
C LEU A 19 6.41 2.20 -8.58
N VAL A 20 5.16 2.60 -8.79
CA VAL A 20 4.21 2.90 -7.71
C VAL A 20 3.02 1.94 -7.75
N HIS A 21 2.66 1.41 -6.59
CA HIS A 21 1.62 0.42 -6.42
C HIS A 21 0.75 0.73 -5.21
N PHE A 22 -0.56 0.89 -5.42
CA PHE A 22 -1.54 1.09 -4.35
C PHE A 22 -2.18 -0.27 -4.05
N ASP A 23 -1.66 -0.99 -3.07
CA ASP A 23 -2.09 -2.37 -2.83
C ASP A 23 -3.46 -2.43 -2.15
N ARG A 24 -4.13 -3.57 -2.32
CA ARG A 24 -5.37 -3.93 -1.60
C ARG A 24 -5.26 -3.71 -0.10
N ASN A 25 -4.09 -3.99 0.48
CA ASN A 25 -3.85 -3.91 1.91
C ASN A 25 -3.88 -2.48 2.48
N GLY A 26 -4.03 -1.44 1.64
CA GLY A 26 -4.13 -0.04 2.04
C GLY A 26 -2.79 0.69 2.20
N PHE A 27 -1.68 0.05 1.88
CA PHE A 27 -0.37 0.68 1.72
C PHE A 27 -0.07 0.98 0.25
N ALA A 28 0.53 2.15 0.03
CA ALA A 28 1.11 2.57 -1.23
C ALA A 28 2.61 2.32 -1.18
N TYR A 29 3.12 1.61 -2.16
CA TYR A 29 4.52 1.24 -2.28
C TYR A 29 5.14 1.98 -3.46
N THR A 30 6.27 2.64 -3.21
CA THR A 30 7.15 3.18 -4.25
C THR A 30 8.45 2.42 -4.22
N LEU A 31 8.82 1.80 -5.34
CA LEU A 31 10.05 1.06 -5.50
C LEU A 31 10.89 1.67 -6.61
N ASP A 32 12.21 1.49 -6.53
CA ASP A 32 13.07 1.64 -7.70
C ASP A 32 12.80 0.49 -8.66
N ARG A 33 12.28 0.79 -9.86
CA ARG A 33 11.87 -0.25 -10.82
C ARG A 33 13.04 -1.01 -11.45
N VAL A 34 14.28 -0.52 -11.27
CA VAL A 34 15.48 -1.17 -11.80
C VAL A 34 16.10 -2.10 -10.76
N THR A 35 16.19 -1.67 -9.51
CA THR A 35 16.88 -2.42 -8.44
C THR A 35 15.93 -3.21 -7.55
N GLY A 36 14.65 -2.84 -7.49
CA GLY A 36 13.68 -3.38 -6.53
C GLY A 36 13.79 -2.77 -5.13
N GLU A 37 14.64 -1.75 -4.92
CA GLU A 37 14.77 -1.05 -3.65
C GLU A 37 13.43 -0.44 -3.20
N LEU A 38 13.03 -0.67 -1.95
CA LEU A 38 11.84 -0.07 -1.37
C LEU A 38 12.11 1.37 -0.92
N LEU A 39 11.41 2.34 -1.51
CA LEU A 39 11.66 3.77 -1.28
C LEU A 39 10.67 4.42 -0.33
N VAL A 40 9.39 4.06 -0.47
CA VAL A 40 8.26 4.54 0.33
C VAL A 40 7.26 3.40 0.52
N ALA A 41 6.70 3.29 1.72
CA ALA A 41 5.67 2.30 2.04
C ALA A 41 4.73 2.86 3.12
N GLU A 42 3.70 3.59 2.70
CA GLU A 42 2.84 4.37 3.59
C GLU A 42 1.37 4.03 3.40
N LYS A 43 0.57 4.21 4.45
CA LYS A 43 -0.89 4.09 4.33
C LYS A 43 -1.42 5.20 3.45
N TYR A 44 -2.21 4.87 2.43
CA TYR A 44 -2.93 5.86 1.63
C TYR A 44 -4.38 6.06 2.09
N ASP A 45 -4.85 5.20 3.00
CA ASP A 45 -6.12 5.32 3.69
C ASP A 45 -5.85 5.25 5.21
N PRO A 46 -6.21 6.29 5.99
CA PRO A 46 -5.95 6.34 7.42
C PRO A 46 -6.73 5.30 8.24
N ALA A 47 -7.78 4.69 7.69
CA ALA A 47 -8.57 3.67 8.39
C ALA A 47 -7.81 2.33 8.52
N VAL A 48 -6.78 2.10 7.71
CA VAL A 48 -5.99 0.86 7.68
C VAL A 48 -5.37 0.58 9.04
N ASN A 49 -5.67 -0.59 9.61
CA ASN A 49 -5.29 -0.92 10.99
C ASN A 49 -4.61 -2.29 11.18
N TRP A 50 -4.63 -3.16 10.16
CA TRP A 50 -4.06 -4.52 10.28
C TRP A 50 -2.54 -4.55 10.53
N ALA A 51 -1.83 -3.49 10.12
CA ALA A 51 -0.42 -3.26 10.41
C ALA A 51 -0.18 -1.81 10.86
N THR A 52 0.84 -1.60 11.69
CA THR A 52 1.23 -0.25 12.13
C THR A 52 1.96 0.50 11.02
N HIS A 53 2.98 -0.13 10.44
CA HIS A 53 3.81 0.39 9.35
C HIS A 53 4.47 -0.77 8.59
N ILE A 54 5.15 -0.45 7.48
CA ILE A 54 6.11 -1.35 6.83
C ILE A 54 7.50 -1.02 7.36
N ASP A 55 8.18 -2.01 7.89
CA ASP A 55 9.57 -1.90 8.30
C ASP A 55 10.45 -1.73 7.04
N MET A 56 11.11 -0.59 6.91
CA MET A 56 11.84 -0.23 5.67
C MET A 56 13.16 -0.99 5.50
N GLU A 57 13.71 -1.59 6.56
CA GLU A 57 14.94 -2.38 6.48
C GLU A 57 14.64 -3.80 5.97
N THR A 58 13.58 -4.41 6.50
CA THR A 58 13.19 -5.78 6.18
C THR A 58 12.15 -5.87 5.06
N GLY A 59 11.45 -4.77 4.76
CA GLY A 59 10.32 -4.72 3.83
C GLY A 59 9.03 -5.37 4.36
N ARG A 60 8.97 -5.71 5.66
CA ARG A 60 7.87 -6.50 6.23
C ARG A 60 6.84 -5.63 6.96
N PRO A 61 5.53 -5.92 6.84
CA PRO A 61 4.51 -5.26 7.63
C PRO A 61 4.58 -5.65 9.10
N GLN A 62 4.53 -4.66 9.99
CA GLN A 62 4.42 -4.86 11.44
C GLN A 62 2.95 -5.09 11.82
N VAL A 63 2.54 -6.36 11.77
CA VAL A 63 1.15 -6.81 11.99
C VAL A 63 0.68 -6.47 13.41
N VAL A 64 -0.53 -5.92 13.52
CA VAL A 64 -1.20 -5.68 14.79
C VAL A 64 -1.96 -6.94 15.19
N SER A 65 -1.53 -7.58 16.28
CA SER A 65 -2.07 -8.87 16.75
C SER A 65 -3.59 -8.91 16.85
N ARG A 66 -4.20 -7.83 17.39
CA ARG A 66 -5.65 -7.67 17.51
C ARG A 66 -6.42 -7.92 16.21
N TYR A 67 -5.86 -7.54 15.07
CA TYR A 67 -6.50 -7.63 13.76
C TYR A 67 -6.02 -8.83 12.94
N SER A 68 -5.14 -9.68 13.49
CA SER A 68 -4.62 -10.85 12.80
C SER A 68 -5.58 -12.03 12.94
N THR A 69 -6.15 -12.49 11.83
CA THR A 69 -6.99 -13.71 11.79
C THR A 69 -6.19 -14.96 12.16
N HIS A 70 -4.92 -15.03 11.79
CA HIS A 70 -4.06 -16.16 12.14
C HIS A 70 -3.75 -16.23 13.64
N GLN A 71 -3.41 -15.09 14.27
CA GLN A 71 -3.08 -15.08 15.70
C GLN A 71 -4.30 -15.25 16.60
N ASN A 72 -5.47 -14.76 16.16
CA ASN A 72 -6.73 -15.01 16.88
C ASN A 72 -7.20 -16.47 16.75
N GLY A 73 -6.81 -17.16 15.67
CA GLY A 73 -7.01 -18.59 15.49
C GLY A 73 -8.20 -18.96 14.60
N PRO A 74 -8.28 -20.23 14.17
CA PRO A 74 -9.42 -20.75 13.43
C PRO A 74 -10.70 -20.70 14.28
N ASP A 75 -11.85 -20.65 13.63
CA ASP A 75 -13.18 -20.60 14.26
C ASP A 75 -13.42 -19.39 15.19
N VAL A 76 -12.55 -18.36 15.10
CA VAL A 76 -12.69 -17.08 15.81
C VAL A 76 -12.99 -15.96 14.82
N ASN A 77 -14.01 -15.16 15.11
CA ASN A 77 -14.34 -14.00 14.29
C ASN A 77 -13.50 -12.77 14.70
N THR A 78 -12.49 -12.42 13.91
CA THR A 78 -11.75 -11.15 14.06
C THR A 78 -12.58 -9.99 13.52
N THR A 79 -12.89 -9.01 14.37
CA THR A 79 -13.77 -7.89 14.03
C THR A 79 -13.03 -6.57 13.91
N GLY A 80 -13.59 -5.65 13.10
CA GLY A 80 -13.07 -4.29 12.94
C GLY A 80 -11.73 -4.19 12.20
N VAL A 81 -11.38 -5.20 11.40
CA VAL A 81 -10.18 -5.16 10.53
C VAL A 81 -10.44 -4.23 9.36
N CYS A 82 -9.50 -3.31 9.13
CA CYS A 82 -9.51 -2.43 7.97
C CYS A 82 -8.18 -2.58 7.20
N PRO A 83 -8.23 -2.74 5.86
CA PRO A 83 -9.43 -2.77 5.03
C PRO A 83 -10.17 -4.11 5.08
N ALA A 84 -11.40 -4.16 4.54
CA ALA A 84 -12.08 -5.41 4.22
C ALA A 84 -11.31 -6.21 3.15
N ALA A 85 -11.72 -7.46 2.89
CA ALA A 85 -11.01 -8.35 1.94
C ALA A 85 -10.91 -7.79 0.49
N LEU A 86 -11.85 -6.94 0.09
CA LEU A 86 -11.84 -6.20 -1.17
C LEU A 86 -10.79 -5.07 -1.22
N GLY A 87 -10.17 -4.75 -0.09
CA GLY A 87 -9.06 -3.81 0.07
C GLY A 87 -9.46 -2.33 -0.01
N SER A 88 -8.55 -1.43 0.36
CA SER A 88 -8.74 0.02 0.16
C SER A 88 -8.72 0.41 -1.33
N LYS A 89 -8.29 -0.50 -2.22
CA LYS A 89 -8.41 -0.45 -3.68
C LYS A 89 -8.43 -1.87 -4.22
N ASP A 90 -9.22 -2.13 -5.26
CA ASP A 90 -9.24 -3.43 -5.95
C ASP A 90 -8.66 -3.31 -7.37
N GLN A 91 -9.38 -3.77 -8.38
CA GLN A 91 -8.94 -3.79 -9.78
C GLN A 91 -8.90 -2.43 -10.46
N GLN A 92 -9.60 -1.43 -9.91
CA GLN A 92 -9.72 -0.12 -10.53
C GLN A 92 -8.34 0.57 -10.62
N PRO A 93 -7.91 0.99 -11.83
CA PRO A 93 -6.58 1.54 -12.00
C PRO A 93 -6.51 3.00 -11.50
N ALA A 94 -5.42 3.35 -10.82
CA ALA A 94 -5.05 4.73 -10.57
C ALA A 94 -4.43 5.38 -11.81
N ALA A 95 -4.42 6.72 -11.82
CA ALA A 95 -3.77 7.52 -12.87
C ALA A 95 -2.67 8.40 -12.27
N TYR A 96 -1.59 8.62 -13.03
CA TYR A 96 -0.51 9.54 -12.67
C TYR A 96 -0.48 10.73 -13.62
N SER A 97 -0.35 11.94 -13.07
CA SER A 97 -0.18 13.17 -13.85
C SER A 97 1.25 13.70 -13.67
N PRO A 98 2.12 13.64 -14.70
CA PRO A 98 3.47 14.20 -14.60
C PRO A 98 3.47 15.73 -14.45
N ARG A 99 2.36 16.40 -14.80
CA ARG A 99 2.21 17.86 -14.64
C ARG A 99 2.02 18.27 -13.19
N THR A 100 1.34 17.45 -12.40
CA THR A 100 1.05 17.75 -10.99
C THR A 100 1.92 16.94 -10.02
N GLY A 101 2.55 15.87 -10.51
CA GLY A 101 3.29 14.91 -9.68
C GLY A 101 2.39 14.05 -8.81
N LEU A 102 1.07 14.04 -9.06
CA LEU A 102 0.08 13.36 -8.22
C LEU A 102 -0.43 12.07 -8.84
N PHE A 103 -0.74 11.12 -7.97
CA PHE A 103 -1.53 9.94 -8.27
C PHE A 103 -2.99 10.17 -7.88
N TYR A 104 -3.91 9.79 -8.75
CA TYR A 104 -5.35 9.84 -8.53
C TYR A 104 -5.86 8.42 -8.40
N VAL A 105 -6.25 8.04 -7.18
CA VAL A 105 -6.49 6.65 -6.80
C VAL A 105 -7.98 6.46 -6.48
N PRO A 106 -8.70 5.60 -7.22
CA PRO A 106 -10.09 5.29 -6.90
C PRO A 106 -10.18 4.29 -5.74
N THR A 107 -10.41 4.79 -4.53
CA THR A 107 -10.40 4.00 -3.29
C THR A 107 -11.76 3.42 -2.91
N ASN A 108 -11.76 2.29 -2.18
CA ASN A 108 -12.94 1.71 -1.54
C ASN A 108 -12.99 2.10 -0.05
N HIS A 109 -14.17 2.45 0.46
CA HIS A 109 -14.41 2.67 1.90
C HIS A 109 -15.67 1.89 2.29
N VAL A 110 -15.47 0.61 2.64
CA VAL A 110 -16.53 -0.37 2.91
C VAL A 110 -16.36 -0.93 4.31
#